data_AF-A0A183D420-F1
#
_entry.id   AF-A0A183D420-F1
#
_cell.length_a   1.000
_cell.length_b   1.000
_cell.length_c   1.000
_cell.angle_alpha   90.00
_cell.angle_beta   90.00
_cell.angle_gamma   90.00
#
_symmetry.space_group_name_H-M   'P 1'
#
loop_
_entity.id
_entity.type
_entity.pdbx_description
1 polymer ?
#
loop_
_entity_poly.entity_id
_entity_poly.type
_entity_poly.pdbx_seq_one_letter_code
_entity_poly.pdbx_strand_id
1 'polypeptide(L)'
;MTVKYNLDVSTSRPWTLFKLLFRWRGSVWKSVAFELAVWLLIYFTIGVIYRKALPYQQTRDFEKFAHYLDEKMGHIPLDFMLGFFVTSVLNRWVTFFNNIGYIDNVALMTAAYVRGEDERMRKMRRNIVRFCVLAQALVFRDISMKVRKRFPTLDAVVAAG
;
A
#
# COMPACT_ATOMS: atom_id res chain seq x y z
N MET A 1 -4.20 3.62 -5.21
CA MET A 1 -5.27 4.54 -4.75
C MET A 1 -5.64 4.08 -3.35
N THR A 2 -6.03 4.99 -2.46
CA THR A 2 -6.64 4.59 -1.18
C THR A 2 -8.02 4.01 -1.44
N VAL A 3 -8.36 2.90 -0.80
CA VAL A 3 -9.66 2.23 -0.93
C VAL A 3 -10.41 2.45 0.37
N LYS A 4 -11.46 3.28 0.33
CA LYS A 4 -12.34 3.49 1.48
C LYS A 4 -13.40 2.39 1.52
N TYR A 5 -13.50 1.72 2.66
CA TYR A 5 -14.53 0.70 2.92
C TYR A 5 -15.14 0.82 4.33
N ASN A 6 -14.83 1.89 5.08
CA ASN A 6 -15.31 2.08 6.46
C ASN A 6 -16.84 2.00 6.59
N LEU A 7 -17.58 2.56 5.62
CA LEU A 7 -19.04 2.50 5.63
C LEU A 7 -19.58 1.08 5.39
N ASP A 8 -18.88 0.28 4.58
CA ASP A 8 -19.28 -1.09 4.26
C ASP A 8 -19.15 -2.04 5.48
N VAL A 9 -18.34 -1.63 6.48
CA VAL A 9 -18.03 -2.40 7.70
C VAL A 9 -18.55 -1.69 8.96
N SER A 10 -19.46 -0.73 8.80
CA SER A 10 -20.06 -0.04 9.95
C SER A 10 -20.97 -0.95 10.79
N THR A 11 -21.47 -2.04 10.20
CA THR A 11 -22.31 -3.03 10.87
C THR A 11 -21.56 -4.35 11.09
N SER A 12 -21.70 -4.93 12.29
CA SER A 12 -21.05 -6.19 12.73
C SER A 12 -21.72 -7.47 12.19
N ARG A 13 -22.48 -7.40 11.09
CA ARG A 13 -23.12 -8.58 10.51
C ARG A 13 -22.04 -9.56 10.00
N PRO A 14 -22.10 -10.86 10.28
CA PRO A 14 -21.10 -11.83 9.79
C PRO A 14 -20.88 -11.79 8.27
N TRP A 15 -21.92 -11.42 7.51
CA TRP A 15 -21.85 -11.33 6.06
C TRP A 15 -21.04 -10.15 5.50
N THR A 16 -20.73 -9.13 6.32
CA THR A 16 -19.97 -7.96 5.85
C THR A 16 -18.52 -8.33 5.49
N LEU A 17 -17.89 -9.22 6.26
CA LEU A 17 -16.53 -9.70 6.01
C LEU A 17 -16.43 -10.52 4.71
N PHE A 18 -17.40 -11.38 4.44
CA PHE A 18 -17.43 -12.13 3.18
C PHE A 18 -17.66 -11.22 1.97
N LYS A 19 -18.51 -10.20 2.12
CA LYS A 19 -18.71 -9.18 1.07
C LYS A 19 -17.41 -8.44 0.74
N LEU A 20 -16.55 -8.19 1.74
CA LEU A 20 -15.22 -7.59 1.52
C LEU A 20 -14.29 -8.51 0.71
N LEU A 21 -14.34 -9.83 0.94
CA LEU A 21 -13.48 -10.80 0.25
C LEU A 21 -13.70 -10.78 -1.28
N PHE A 22 -14.94 -10.56 -1.72
CA PHE A 22 -15.30 -10.51 -3.14
C PHE A 22 -15.04 -9.15 -3.81
N ARG A 23 -14.52 -8.16 -3.08
CA ARG A 23 -14.16 -6.87 -3.67
C ARG A 23 -12.94 -7.02 -4.57
N TRP A 24 -12.91 -6.33 -5.70
CA TRP A 24 -11.76 -6.37 -6.63
C TRP A 24 -10.76 -5.22 -6.43
N ARG A 25 -11.25 -4.00 -6.22
CA ARG A 25 -10.38 -2.81 -6.11
C ARG A 25 -9.63 -2.83 -4.78
N GLY A 26 -8.31 -3.03 -4.85
CA GLY A 26 -7.40 -3.05 -3.71
C GLY A 26 -7.54 -4.29 -2.84
N SER A 27 -8.05 -5.39 -3.38
CA SER A 27 -8.11 -6.67 -2.70
C SER A 27 -6.83 -7.50 -2.91
N VAL A 28 -6.71 -8.54 -2.10
CA VAL A 28 -5.66 -9.55 -2.22
C VAL A 28 -5.71 -10.23 -3.60
N TRP A 29 -6.91 -10.53 -4.10
CA TRP A 29 -7.10 -11.12 -5.43
C TRP A 29 -6.42 -10.31 -6.53
N LYS A 30 -6.64 -9.00 -6.57
CA LYS A 30 -5.99 -8.16 -7.58
C LYS A 30 -4.46 -8.12 -7.45
N SER A 31 -3.96 -8.30 -6.21
CA SER A 31 -2.53 -8.19 -5.92
C SER A 31 -1.76 -9.48 -6.17
N VAL A 32 -2.42 -10.64 -6.08
CA VAL A 32 -1.79 -11.97 -6.16
C VAL A 32 -2.29 -12.78 -7.37
N ALA A 33 -3.30 -12.32 -8.10
CA ALA A 33 -3.90 -13.09 -9.20
C ALA A 33 -2.90 -13.53 -10.27
N PHE A 34 -1.91 -12.69 -10.59
CA PHE A 34 -0.90 -13.03 -11.58
C PHE A 34 0.06 -14.10 -11.05
N GLU A 35 0.58 -13.90 -9.85
CA GLU A 35 1.46 -14.85 -9.16
C GLU A 35 0.77 -16.20 -8.95
N LEU A 36 -0.51 -16.18 -8.56
CA LEU A 36 -1.34 -17.38 -8.41
C LEU A 36 -1.55 -18.08 -9.75
N ALA A 37 -1.81 -17.35 -10.83
CA ALA A 37 -1.95 -17.95 -12.16
C ALA A 37 -0.66 -18.63 -12.62
N VAL A 38 0.50 -17.99 -12.40
CA VAL A 38 1.81 -18.59 -12.69
C VAL A 38 2.04 -19.84 -11.83
N TRP A 39 1.75 -19.77 -10.54
CA TRP A 39 1.89 -20.90 -9.63
C TRP A 39 1.00 -22.08 -10.04
N LEU A 40 -0.27 -21.81 -10.37
CA LEU A 40 -1.21 -22.84 -10.84
C LEU A 40 -0.76 -23.46 -12.15
N LEU A 41 -0.27 -22.66 -13.11
CA LEU A 41 0.24 -23.16 -14.38
C LEU A 41 1.39 -24.14 -14.16
N ILE A 42 2.37 -23.76 -13.33
CA ILE A 42 3.51 -24.65 -13.00
C ILE A 42 3.02 -25.91 -12.30
N TYR A 43 2.14 -25.77 -11.29
CA TYR A 43 1.59 -26.89 -10.54
C TYR A 43 0.85 -27.89 -11.44
N PHE A 44 -0.03 -27.40 -12.31
CA PHE A 44 -0.75 -28.26 -13.26
C PHE A 44 0.18 -28.86 -14.30
N THR A 45 1.19 -28.13 -14.77
CA THR A 45 2.18 -28.66 -15.73
C THR A 45 2.95 -29.83 -15.13
N ILE A 46 3.45 -29.68 -13.90
CA ILE A 46 4.11 -30.77 -13.16
C ILE A 46 3.12 -31.93 -12.96
N GLY A 47 1.87 -31.65 -12.60
CA GLY A 47 0.83 -32.66 -12.44
C GLY A 47 0.54 -33.46 -13.73
N VAL A 48 0.54 -32.81 -14.89
CA VAL A 48 0.38 -33.48 -16.19
C VAL A 48 1.60 -34.34 -16.50
N ILE A 49 2.81 -33.82 -16.30
CA ILE A 49 4.06 -34.58 -16.51
C ILE A 49 4.06 -35.84 -15.63
N TYR A 50 3.75 -35.70 -14.34
CA TYR A 50 3.64 -36.82 -13.39
C TYR A 50 2.61 -37.87 -13.80
N ARG A 51 1.42 -37.46 -14.26
CA ARG A 51 0.34 -38.40 -14.60
C ARG A 51 0.46 -39.03 -15.99
N LYS A 52 1.07 -38.33 -16.95
CA LYS A 52 0.98 -38.71 -18.38
C LYS A 52 2.33 -38.96 -19.05
N ALA A 53 3.42 -38.37 -18.57
CA ALA A 53 4.72 -38.46 -19.22
C ALA A 53 5.72 -39.35 -18.46
N LEU A 54 5.62 -39.43 -17.13
CA LEU A 54 6.58 -40.17 -16.32
C LEU A 54 6.31 -41.69 -16.32
N PRO A 55 7.31 -42.54 -16.64
CA PRO A 55 7.23 -43.99 -16.49
C PRO A 55 7.35 -44.41 -15.01
N TYR A 56 6.83 -45.60 -14.69
CA TYR A 56 6.68 -46.11 -13.32
C TYR A 56 7.90 -45.94 -12.40
N GLN A 57 9.11 -46.18 -12.92
CA GLN A 57 10.36 -46.04 -12.16
C GLN A 57 10.59 -44.58 -11.73
N GLN A 58 10.42 -43.63 -12.66
CA GLN A 58 10.64 -42.20 -12.41
C GLN A 58 9.54 -41.59 -11.54
N THR A 59 8.31 -42.11 -11.62
CA THR A 59 7.20 -41.72 -10.74
C THR A 59 7.53 -41.99 -9.26
N ARG A 60 8.11 -43.15 -8.94
CA ARG A 60 8.51 -43.49 -7.57
C ARG A 60 9.61 -42.58 -7.03
N ASP A 61 10.56 -42.20 -7.88
CA ASP A 61 11.63 -41.31 -7.47
C ASP A 61 11.13 -39.87 -7.30
N PHE A 62 10.19 -39.42 -8.15
CA PHE A 62 9.49 -38.15 -7.96
C PHE A 62 8.70 -38.10 -6.64
N GLU A 63 8.00 -39.18 -6.27
CA GLU A 63 7.26 -39.25 -5.00
C GLU A 63 8.17 -39.14 -3.79
N LYS A 64 9.31 -39.84 -3.79
CA LYS A 64 10.32 -39.70 -2.73
C LYS A 64 10.85 -38.27 -2.64
N PHE A 65 11.10 -37.64 -3.79
CA PHE A 65 11.57 -36.26 -3.85
C PHE A 65 10.52 -35.27 -3.33
N ALA A 66 9.25 -35.44 -3.71
CA ALA A 66 8.15 -34.61 -3.23
C ALA A 66 7.97 -34.74 -1.70
N HIS A 67 8.02 -35.96 -1.17
CA HIS A 67 7.97 -36.20 0.28
C HIS A 67 9.17 -35.55 1.00
N TYR A 68 10.37 -35.64 0.42
CA TYR A 68 11.56 -34.98 0.98
C TYR A 68 11.37 -33.46 1.05
N LEU A 69 10.81 -32.82 0.01
CA LEU A 69 10.55 -31.38 0.02
C LEU A 69 9.48 -30.99 1.06
N ASP A 70 8.41 -31.77 1.20
CA ASP A 70 7.33 -31.52 2.16
C ASP A 70 7.85 -31.54 3.60
N GLU A 71 8.70 -32.52 3.94
CA GLU A 71 9.36 -32.59 5.24
C GLU A 71 10.22 -31.35 5.54
N LYS A 72 10.88 -30.79 4.51
CA LYS A 72 11.71 -29.59 4.66
C LYS A 72 10.91 -28.29 4.78
N MET A 73 9.68 -28.22 4.26
CA MET A 73 8.85 -27.01 4.39
C MET A 73 8.51 -26.69 5.85
N GLY A 74 8.30 -27.71 6.69
CA GLY A 74 7.99 -27.53 8.12
C GLY A 74 9.13 -26.95 8.96
N HIS A 75 10.38 -26.93 8.45
CA HIS A 75 11.52 -26.39 9.18
C HIS A 75 11.63 -24.86 9.12
N ILE A 76 10.99 -24.21 8.13
CA ILE A 76 11.10 -22.76 7.95
C ILE A 76 9.89 -22.09 8.63
N PRO A 77 10.08 -21.28 9.70
CA PRO A 77 8.99 -20.62 10.39
C PRO A 77 8.52 -19.37 9.61
N LEU A 78 7.96 -19.60 8.42
CA LEU A 78 7.52 -18.54 7.51
C LEU A 78 6.46 -17.64 8.16
N ASP A 79 5.53 -18.22 8.91
CA ASP A 79 4.45 -17.47 9.57
C ASP A 79 5.01 -16.46 10.59
N PHE A 80 6.00 -16.89 11.37
CA PHE A 80 6.68 -16.02 12.33
C PHE A 80 7.37 -14.87 11.60
N MET A 81 8.21 -15.18 10.61
CA MET A 81 8.95 -14.17 9.84
C MET A 81 8.02 -13.17 9.16
N LEU A 82 6.93 -13.65 8.56
CA LEU A 82 5.92 -12.82 7.92
C LEU A 82 5.22 -11.92 8.94
N GLY A 83 4.90 -12.45 10.14
CA GLY A 83 4.33 -11.68 11.24
C GLY A 83 5.18 -10.47 11.65
N PHE A 84 6.49 -10.68 11.87
CA PHE A 84 7.40 -9.57 12.20
C PHE A 84 7.53 -8.58 11.06
N PHE A 85 7.69 -9.07 9.84
CA PHE A 85 7.84 -8.22 8.66
C PHE A 85 6.61 -7.33 8.46
N VAL A 86 5.41 -7.92 8.45
CA VAL A 86 4.14 -7.19 8.27
C VAL A 86 3.95 -6.17 9.40
N THR A 87 4.19 -6.56 10.65
CA THR A 87 4.07 -5.64 11.80
C THR A 87 5.01 -4.44 11.67
N SER A 88 6.27 -4.67 11.28
CA SER A 88 7.25 -3.60 11.07
C SER A 88 6.84 -2.65 9.94
N VAL A 89 6.37 -3.19 8.82
CA VAL A 89 5.88 -2.39 7.69
C VAL A 89 4.65 -1.55 8.08
N LEU A 90 3.69 -2.14 8.80
CA LEU A 90 2.50 -1.42 9.27
C LEU A 90 2.87 -0.30 10.25
N ASN A 91 3.78 -0.54 11.19
CA ASN A 91 4.25 0.49 12.12
C ASN A 91 4.85 1.67 11.37
N ARG A 92 5.73 1.42 10.40
CA ARG A 92 6.31 2.47 9.55
C ARG A 92 5.25 3.23 8.76
N TRP A 93 4.26 2.53 8.23
CA TRP A 93 3.15 3.15 7.49
C TRP A 93 2.30 4.06 8.39
N VAL A 94 1.99 3.63 9.61
CA VAL A 94 1.26 4.46 10.60
C VAL A 94 2.10 5.68 10.99
N THR A 95 3.39 5.49 11.29
CA THR A 95 4.30 6.61 11.57
C THR A 95 4.35 7.60 10.41
N PHE A 96 4.44 7.12 9.17
CA PHE A 96 4.39 7.98 7.98
C PHE A 96 3.07 8.76 7.92
N PHE A 97 1.93 8.10 8.13
CA PHE A 97 0.61 8.74 8.07
C PHE A 97 0.42 9.79 9.17
N ASN A 98 0.83 9.50 10.40
CA ASN A 98 0.73 10.43 11.53
C ASN A 98 1.62 11.67 11.36
N ASN A 99 2.74 11.53 10.63
CA ASN A 99 3.65 12.62 10.33
C ASN A 99 3.29 13.40 9.05
N ILE A 100 2.14 13.13 8.43
CA ILE A 100 1.60 14.02 7.39
C ILE A 100 1.28 15.35 8.06
N GLY A 101 2.12 16.36 7.82
CA GLY A 101 1.99 17.69 8.42
C GLY A 101 0.79 18.46 7.89
N TYR A 102 -0.40 18.22 8.45
CA TYR A 102 -1.63 18.94 8.10
C TYR A 102 -1.49 20.45 8.41
N ILE A 103 -2.00 21.28 7.50
CA ILE A 103 -1.84 22.75 7.55
C ILE A 103 -2.88 23.41 8.48
N ASP A 104 -3.95 22.69 8.81
CA ASP A 104 -5.12 23.17 9.56
C ASP A 104 -4.74 23.90 10.85
N ASN A 105 -3.85 23.31 11.67
CA ASN A 105 -3.40 23.91 12.92
C ASN A 105 -2.66 25.24 12.68
N VAL A 106 -1.75 25.29 11.70
CA VAL A 106 -1.00 26.50 11.37
C VAL A 106 -1.92 27.58 10.81
N ALA A 107 -2.88 27.21 9.97
CA ALA A 107 -3.86 28.13 9.40
C ALA A 107 -4.76 28.75 10.48
N LEU A 108 -5.27 27.93 11.41
CA LEU A 108 -6.07 28.40 12.55
C LEU A 108 -5.28 29.33 13.47
N MET A 109 -4.03 28.97 13.81
CA MET A 109 -3.15 29.82 14.60
C MET A 109 -2.85 31.14 13.88
N THR A 110 -2.56 31.10 12.59
CA THR A 110 -2.30 32.31 11.78
C THR A 110 -3.54 33.22 11.75
N ALA A 111 -4.74 32.65 11.63
CA ALA A 111 -5.98 33.41 11.66
C ALA A 111 -6.26 34.05 13.04
N ALA A 112 -5.94 33.35 14.14
CA ALA A 112 -6.19 33.84 15.49
C ALA A 112 -5.19 34.93 15.94
N TYR A 113 -3.91 34.77 15.62
CA TYR A 113 -2.84 35.64 16.11
C TYR A 113 -2.50 36.80 15.18
N VAL A 114 -2.63 36.65 13.86
CA VAL A 114 -2.35 37.74 12.90
C VAL A 114 -3.61 38.58 12.67
N ARG A 115 -3.87 39.51 13.59
CA ARG A 115 -5.04 40.39 13.58
C ARG A 115 -4.90 41.54 12.57
N GLY A 116 -6.03 42.11 12.17
CA GLY A 116 -6.12 43.26 11.26
C GLY A 116 -6.86 42.93 9.96
N GLU A 117 -7.65 43.90 9.50
CA GLU A 117 -8.51 43.79 8.32
C GLU A 117 -7.89 44.40 7.06
N ASP A 118 -6.81 45.17 7.22
CA ASP A 118 -6.10 45.79 6.11
C ASP A 118 -5.64 44.76 5.07
N GLU A 119 -5.56 45.21 3.82
CA GLU A 119 -5.10 44.38 2.70
C GLU A 119 -3.71 43.79 2.97
N ARG A 120 -2.82 44.55 3.64
CA ARG A 120 -1.49 44.10 4.06
C ARG A 120 -1.58 42.90 5.00
N MET A 121 -2.43 42.96 6.02
CA MET A 121 -2.58 41.87 7.00
C MET A 121 -3.22 40.64 6.36
N ARG A 122 -4.19 40.85 5.45
CA ARG A 122 -4.76 39.78 4.64
C ARG A 122 -3.71 39.09 3.77
N LYS A 123 -2.82 39.85 3.11
CA LYS A 123 -1.69 39.31 2.33
C LYS A 123 -0.70 38.54 3.23
N MET A 124 -0.41 39.05 4.42
CA MET A 124 0.50 38.38 5.36
C MET A 124 -0.03 37.02 5.81
N ARG A 125 -1.30 36.93 6.23
CA ARG A 125 -1.93 35.64 6.59
C ARG A 125 -1.87 34.62 5.45
N ARG A 126 -2.16 35.07 4.22
CA ARG A 126 -2.10 34.22 3.02
C ARG A 126 -0.69 33.74 2.72
N ASN A 127 0.31 34.62 2.82
CA ASN A 127 1.70 34.27 2.51
C ASN A 127 2.28 33.28 3.52
N ILE A 128 1.99 33.43 4.82
CA ILE A 128 2.41 32.46 5.85
C ILE A 128 1.92 31.05 5.49
N VAL A 129 0.62 30.91 5.22
CA VAL A 129 0.03 29.61 4.86
C VAL A 129 0.60 29.09 3.52
N ARG A 130 0.77 29.96 2.52
CA ARG A 130 1.36 29.56 1.23
C ARG A 130 2.79 29.05 1.37
N PHE A 131 3.62 29.64 2.22
CA PHE A 131 4.98 29.14 2.46
C PHE A 131 4.98 27.77 3.13
N CYS A 132 4.08 27.51 4.09
CA CYS A 132 3.92 26.18 4.68
C CYS A 132 3.45 25.15 3.65
N VAL A 133 2.47 25.49 2.81
CA VAL A 133 1.98 24.64 1.72
C VAL A 133 3.09 24.37 0.71
N LEU A 134 3.89 25.37 0.35
CA LEU A 134 5.00 25.23 -0.59
C LEU A 134 6.05 24.26 -0.03
N ALA A 135 6.44 24.40 1.23
CA ALA A 135 7.37 23.48 1.88
C ALA A 135 6.83 22.03 1.86
N GLN A 136 5.54 21.84 2.17
CA GLN A 136 4.89 20.53 2.10
C GLN A 136 4.88 19.97 0.67
N ALA A 137 4.57 20.80 -0.33
CA ALA A 137 4.52 20.40 -1.73
C ALA A 137 5.89 19.96 -2.25
N LEU A 138 6.97 20.66 -1.87
CA LEU A 138 8.34 20.30 -2.22
C LEU A 138 8.75 18.97 -1.60
N VAL A 139 8.51 18.76 -0.31
CA VAL A 139 8.79 17.47 0.36
C VAL A 139 7.98 16.33 -0.28
N PHE A 140 6.69 16.56 -0.56
CA PHE A 140 5.85 15.56 -1.20
C PHE A 140 6.26 15.25 -2.64
N ARG A 141 6.79 16.23 -3.37
CA ARG A 141 7.35 16.02 -4.70
C ARG A 141 8.54 15.05 -4.67
N ASP A 142 9.35 15.08 -3.62
CA ASP A 142 10.53 14.21 -3.52
C ASP A 142 10.18 12.78 -3.09
N ILE A 143 9.21 12.61 -2.19
CA ILE A 143 8.84 11.30 -1.65
C ILE A 143 7.70 10.60 -2.42
N SER A 144 6.88 11.34 -3.18
CA SER A 144 5.71 10.80 -3.88
C SER A 144 5.83 10.96 -5.40
N MET A 145 5.95 9.83 -6.09
CA MET A 145 5.96 9.79 -7.56
C MET A 145 4.73 10.43 -8.21
N LYS A 146 3.57 10.42 -7.53
CA LYS A 146 2.36 11.07 -8.05
C LYS A 146 2.46 12.58 -8.02
N VAL A 147 3.02 13.12 -6.93
CA VAL A 147 3.25 14.56 -6.79
C VAL A 147 4.36 15.00 -7.73
N ARG A 148 5.43 14.20 -7.89
CA ARG A 148 6.47 14.44 -8.89
C ARG A 148 5.96 14.45 -10.32
N LYS A 149 5.02 13.56 -10.67
CA LYS A 149 4.35 13.57 -11.98
C LYS A 149 3.47 14.80 -12.19
N ARG A 150 2.84 15.31 -11.12
CA ARG A 150 2.03 16.53 -11.16
C ARG A 150 2.88 17.80 -11.23
N PHE A 151 4.02 17.83 -10.55
CA PHE A 151 4.95 18.96 -10.50
C PHE A 151 6.36 18.50 -10.91
N PRO A 152 6.62 18.25 -12.21
CA PRO A 152 7.91 17.70 -12.65
C PRO A 152 9.08 18.67 -12.41
N THR A 153 8.86 19.97 -12.64
CA THR A 153 9.85 21.05 -12.49
C THR A 153 9.40 22.06 -11.43
N LEU A 154 10.33 22.89 -10.95
CA LEU A 154 9.99 24.01 -10.07
C LEU A 154 9.13 25.05 -10.78
N ASP A 155 9.32 25.25 -12.09
CA ASP A 155 8.46 26.14 -12.89
C ASP A 155 7.00 25.66 -12.91
N ALA A 156 6.77 24.34 -12.92
CA ALA A 156 5.43 23.78 -12.81
C ALA A 156 4.78 24.04 -11.44
N VAL A 157 5.59 24.15 -10.37
CA VAL A 157 5.10 24.57 -9.05
C VAL A 157 4.73 26.05 -9.09
N VAL A 158 5.59 26.90 -9.64
CA VAL A 158 5.34 28.35 -9.78
C VAL A 158 4.10 28.63 -10.62
N ALA A 159 3.93 27.92 -11.74
CA ALA A 159 2.78 28.05 -12.63
C ALA A 159 1.45 27.59 -11.98
N ALA A 160 1.50 26.74 -10.95
CA ALA A 160 0.32 26.28 -10.23
C ALA A 160 -0.18 27.28 -9.16
N GLY A 161 0.60 28.33 -8.86
CA GLY A 161 0.31 29.33 -7.84
C GLY A 161 0.71 28.90 -6.43
#